data_AF-A0A2E0GSX0-F1
#
_entry.id   AF-A0A2E0GSX0-F1
#
_cell.length_a   1.000
_cell.length_b   1.000
_cell.length_c   1.000
_cell.angle_alpha   90.00
_cell.angle_beta   90.00
_cell.angle_gamma   90.00
#
_symmetry.space_group_name_H-M   'P 1'
#
loop_
_entity.id
_entity.type
_entity.pdbx_description
1 polymer ?
#
loop_
_entity_poly.entity_id
_entity_poly.type
_entity_poly.pdbx_seq_one_letter_code
_entity_poly.pdbx_strand_id
1 'polypeptide(L)'
;MKKRISRRDFCNGILVSTGINSLGYQKLFGKDGIFYEESNKSFTDYPPMLSGMRGSHDGSYEVAHALAWSNQKPSSYIDLDEEYDLVIVGAGISG
;
A
#
# COMPACT_ATOMS: atom_id res chain seq x y z
N MET A 1 11.49 -11.01 -37.69
CA MET A 1 12.89 -10.63 -37.43
C MET A 1 13.09 -10.55 -35.92
N LYS A 2 14.04 -11.30 -35.33
CA LYS A 2 14.35 -11.19 -33.89
C LYS A 2 15.23 -9.96 -33.68
N LYS A 3 14.75 -8.95 -32.97
CA LYS A 3 15.59 -7.81 -32.56
C LYS A 3 16.58 -8.33 -31.51
N ARG A 4 17.88 -8.23 -31.78
CA ARG A 4 18.93 -8.52 -30.78
C ARG A 4 19.00 -7.35 -29.81
N ILE A 5 18.64 -7.59 -28.55
CA ILE A 5 18.88 -6.64 -27.47
C ILE A 5 20.33 -6.82 -27.02
N SER A 6 21.14 -5.76 -27.08
CA SER A 6 22.51 -5.82 -26.55
C SER A 6 22.51 -5.72 -25.03
N ARG A 7 23.57 -6.22 -24.36
CA ARG A 7 23.73 -6.07 -22.90
C ARG A 7 23.65 -4.61 -22.45
N ARG A 8 24.12 -3.68 -23.30
CA ARG A 8 24.08 -2.24 -23.04
C ARG A 8 22.66 -1.69 -23.11
N ASP A 9 21.86 -2.10 -24.09
CA ASP A 9 20.47 -1.66 -24.24
C ASP A 9 19.62 -2.14 -23.06
N PHE A 10 19.88 -3.37 -22.59
CA PHE A 10 19.24 -3.92 -21.39
C PHE A 10 19.60 -3.14 -20.12
N CYS A 11 20.90 -2.93 -19.87
CA CYS A 11 21.36 -2.16 -18.70
C CYS A 11 20.84 -0.72 -18.71
N ASN A 12 20.88 -0.05 -19.86
CA ASN A 12 20.35 1.30 -20.00
C ASN A 12 18.83 1.34 -19.78
N GLY A 13 18.09 0.35 -20.26
CA GLY A 13 16.64 0.23 -20.01
C GLY A 13 16.30 0.10 -18.51
N ILE A 14 17.03 -0.73 -17.77
CA ILE A 14 16.86 -0.88 -16.31
C ILE A 14 17.24 0.39 -15.56
N LEU A 15 18.32 1.07 -15.97
CA LEU A 15 18.76 2.31 -15.32
C LEU A 15 17.71 3.43 -15.49
N VAL A 16 17.09 3.53 -16.67
CA VAL A 16 16.03 4.51 -16.93
C VAL A 16 14.77 4.20 -16.13
N SER A 17 14.34 2.93 -16.06
CA SER A 17 13.14 2.54 -15.31
C SER A 17 13.32 2.75 -13.80
N THR A 18 14.48 2.44 -13.25
CA THR A 18 14.79 2.68 -11.82
C THR A 18 14.97 4.17 -11.51
N GLY A 19 15.59 4.96 -12.39
CA GLY A 19 15.74 6.41 -12.22
C GLY A 19 14.41 7.16 -12.19
N ILE A 20 13.46 6.80 -13.06
CA ILE A 20 12.10 7.38 -13.08
C ILE A 20 11.34 7.03 -11.80
N ASN A 21 11.47 5.79 -11.31
CA ASN A 21 10.84 5.38 -10.06
C ASN A 21 11.44 6.08 -8.82
N SER A 22 12.75 6.37 -8.83
CA SER A 22 13.43 7.04 -7.72
C SER A 22 13.08 8.53 -7.61
N LEU A 23 12.94 9.22 -8.75
CA LEU A 23 12.73 10.67 -8.79
C LEU A 23 11.26 11.09 -8.85
N GLY A 24 10.35 10.23 -9.33
CA GLY A 24 8.97 10.63 -9.66
C GLY A 24 7.91 10.49 -8.56
N TYR A 25 8.12 9.63 -7.55
CA TYR A 25 7.02 9.18 -6.68
C TYR A 25 7.12 9.56 -5.20
N GLN A 26 8.21 10.20 -4.77
CA GLN A 26 8.38 10.59 -3.35
C GLN A 26 7.19 11.43 -2.86
N LYS A 27 6.67 12.34 -3.71
CA LYS A 27 5.54 13.22 -3.39
C LYS A 27 4.15 12.58 -3.55
N LEU A 28 4.04 11.49 -4.31
CA LEU A 28 2.76 10.79 -4.55
C LEU A 28 2.33 9.91 -3.37
N PHE A 29 3.28 9.49 -2.53
CA PHE A 29 3.03 8.70 -1.33
C PHE A 29 2.98 9.51 -0.03
N GLY A 30 2.85 10.85 -0.11
CA GLY A 30 2.81 11.71 1.08
C GLY A 30 4.09 11.66 1.93
N LYS A 31 5.19 11.14 1.37
CA LYS A 31 6.50 11.15 2.01
C LYS A 31 7.15 12.47 1.62
N ASP A 32 6.92 13.48 2.47
CA ASP A 32 7.65 14.74 2.37
C ASP A 32 9.14 14.44 2.27
N GLY A 33 9.85 15.23 1.46
CA GLY A 33 11.16 14.88 0.93
C GLY A 33 12.23 14.63 2.00
N ILE A 34 13.45 14.43 1.51
CA ILE A 34 14.70 14.13 2.22
C ILE A 34 15.03 15.11 3.40
N PHE A 35 14.22 16.14 3.61
CA PHE A 35 14.19 16.98 4.81
C PHE A 35 12.86 16.77 5.56
N TYR A 36 12.68 15.59 6.18
CA TYR A 36 11.78 15.50 7.33
C TYR A 36 12.43 16.31 8.45
N GLU A 37 12.11 17.60 8.55
CA GLU A 37 12.05 18.18 9.88
C GLU A 37 11.00 17.38 10.64
N GLU A 38 11.44 16.73 11.70
CA GLU A 38 10.61 16.05 12.68
C GLU A 38 9.78 17.12 13.40
N SER A 39 8.82 17.72 12.68
CA SER A 39 7.74 18.44 13.32
C SER A 39 7.07 17.42 14.22
N ASN A 40 7.05 17.69 15.52
CA ASN A 40 6.34 16.96 16.57
C ASN A 40 4.84 16.84 16.24
N LYS A 41 4.48 16.16 15.14
CA LYS A 41 3.14 15.66 14.91
C LYS A 41 3.01 14.49 15.84
N SER A 42 2.44 14.79 17.00
CA SER A 42 1.97 13.79 17.94
C SER A 42 1.20 12.74 17.13
N PHE A 43 1.43 11.46 17.43
CA PHE A 43 0.73 10.32 16.80
C PHE A 43 -0.82 10.50 16.78
N THR A 44 -1.35 11.44 17.57
CA THR A 44 -2.74 11.91 17.57
C THR A 44 -3.23 12.54 16.26
N ASP A 45 -2.34 12.99 15.37
CA ASP A 45 -2.70 13.68 14.12
C ASP A 45 -2.95 12.73 12.94
N TYR A 46 -2.88 11.41 13.16
CA TYR A 46 -3.23 10.40 12.17
C TYR A 46 -4.69 9.98 12.38
N PRO A 47 -5.65 10.40 11.53
CA PRO A 47 -7.08 10.18 11.77
C PRO A 47 -7.47 8.72 12.06
N PRO A 48 -6.86 7.69 11.44
CA PRO A 48 -7.15 6.29 11.78
C PRO A 48 -6.86 5.92 13.24
N MET A 49 -5.94 6.61 13.92
CA MET A 49 -5.71 6.39 15.35
C MET A 49 -6.86 6.86 16.23
N LEU A 50 -7.67 7.83 15.79
CA LEU A 50 -8.83 8.32 16.55
C LEU A 50 -9.96 7.29 16.57
N SER A 51 -10.13 6.52 15.50
CA SER A 51 -11.12 5.44 15.41
C SER A 51 -10.58 4.09 15.91
N GLY A 52 -9.33 4.03 16.39
CA GLY A 52 -8.67 2.79 16.78
C GLY A 52 -8.27 1.90 15.59
N MET A 53 -8.45 2.37 14.35
CA MET A 53 -7.99 1.72 13.13
C MET A 53 -6.47 1.92 13.01
N ARG A 54 -5.74 1.15 13.81
CA ARG A 54 -4.29 1.01 13.63
C ARG A 54 -4.07 0.21 12.34
N GLY A 55 -3.02 0.55 11.60
CA GLY A 55 -2.60 -0.23 10.43
C GLY A 55 -2.09 -1.62 10.84
N SER A 56 -1.14 -2.17 10.09
CA SER A 56 -0.57 -3.49 10.40
C SER A 56 0.11 -3.52 11.77
N HIS A 57 -0.31 -4.46 12.61
CA HIS A 57 0.30 -4.81 13.88
C HIS A 57 0.22 -6.33 14.12
N ASP A 58 0.94 -6.85 15.11
CA ASP A 58 0.84 -8.26 15.50
C ASP A 58 -0.61 -8.60 15.89
N GLY A 59 -1.16 -9.66 15.30
CA GLY A 59 -2.56 -10.06 15.47
C GLY A 59 -3.54 -9.48 14.44
N SER A 60 -3.19 -8.42 13.71
CA SER A 60 -4.10 -7.79 12.73
C SER A 60 -4.52 -8.71 11.57
N TYR A 61 -3.73 -9.75 11.31
CA TYR A 61 -3.95 -10.74 10.24
C TYR A 61 -4.70 -12.00 10.69
N GLU A 62 -4.88 -12.24 12.00
CA GLU A 62 -5.37 -13.51 12.52
C GLU A 62 -6.80 -13.82 12.08
N VAL A 63 -7.70 -12.84 12.19
CA VAL A 63 -9.12 -13.01 11.81
C VAL A 63 -9.26 -13.27 10.30
N ALA A 64 -8.53 -12.49 9.49
CA ALA A 64 -8.54 -12.65 8.04
C ALA A 64 -8.01 -14.03 7.61
N HIS A 65 -6.91 -14.49 8.22
CA HIS A 65 -6.37 -15.83 7.97
C HIS A 65 -7.30 -16.94 8.46
N ALA A 66 -7.92 -16.79 9.62
CA ALA A 66 -8.88 -17.78 10.14
C ALA A 66 -10.08 -17.93 9.19
N LEU A 67 -10.57 -16.82 8.63
CA LEU A 67 -11.62 -16.83 7.62
C LEU A 67 -11.14 -17.49 6.31
N ALA A 68 -9.98 -17.09 5.79
CA ALA A 68 -9.48 -17.51 4.49
C ALA A 68 -8.96 -18.97 4.45
N TRP A 69 -8.23 -19.39 5.49
CA TRP A 69 -7.54 -20.69 5.51
C TRP A 69 -8.24 -21.72 6.39
N SER A 70 -8.92 -21.29 7.45
CA SER A 70 -9.63 -22.19 8.37
C SER A 70 -11.14 -22.19 8.18
N ASN A 71 -11.67 -21.40 7.23
CA ASN A 71 -13.09 -21.27 6.92
C ASN A 71 -13.94 -20.94 8.16
N GLN A 72 -13.36 -20.22 9.13
CA GLN A 72 -14.05 -19.76 10.34
C GLN A 72 -14.96 -18.59 9.97
N LYS A 73 -16.21 -18.91 9.65
CA LYS A 73 -17.24 -17.93 9.25
C LYS A 73 -18.19 -17.64 10.41
N PRO A 74 -18.70 -16.40 10.52
CA PRO A 74 -19.84 -16.10 11.37
C PRO A 74 -21.03 -17.00 11.03
N SER A 75 -21.83 -17.36 12.03
CA SER A 75 -23.07 -18.13 11.81
C SER A 75 -24.18 -17.30 11.15
N SER A 76 -24.08 -15.98 11.24
CA SER A 76 -25.04 -15.03 10.68
C SER A 76 -24.34 -13.72 10.34
N TYR A 77 -24.94 -12.97 9.42
CA TYR A 77 -24.48 -11.65 8.98
C TYR A 77 -25.60 -10.64 9.23
N ILE A 78 -25.22 -9.41 9.57
CA ILE A 78 -26.13 -8.28 9.67
C ILE A 78 -25.92 -7.47 8.39
N ASP A 79 -26.98 -7.30 7.62
CA ASP A 79 -26.95 -6.39 6.49
C ASP A 79 -27.00 -4.96 7.03
N LEU A 80 -26.07 -4.14 6.59
CA LEU A 80 -26.01 -2.72 6.93
C LEU A 80 -26.64 -1.99 5.74
N ASP A 81 -27.66 -1.16 5.98
CA ASP A 81 -28.27 -0.31 4.95
C ASP A 81 -27.35 0.88 4.63
N GLU A 82 -26.10 0.57 4.28
CA GLU A 82 -25.00 1.49 4.08
C GLU A 82 -24.33 1.18 2.74
N GLU A 83 -24.10 2.23 1.94
CA GLU A 83 -23.40 2.14 0.67
C GLU A 83 -22.05 2.85 0.78
N TYR A 84 -20.97 2.18 0.38
CA TYR A 84 -19.60 2.67 0.51
C TYR A 84 -18.94 2.80 -0.86
N ASP A 85 -18.42 3.99 -1.15
CA ASP A 85 -17.55 4.19 -2.31
C ASP A 85 -16.17 3.57 -2.04
N LEU A 86 -15.79 2.56 -2.83
CA LEU A 86 -14.48 1.92 -2.75
C LEU A 86 -13.50 2.58 -3.74
N VAL A 87 -12.53 3.33 -3.21
CA VAL A 87 -11.44 3.88 -4.01
C VAL A 87 -10.17 3.06 -3.75
N ILE A 88 -9.71 2.35 -4.79
CA ILE A 88 -8.44 1.64 -4.79
C ILE A 88 -7.38 2.47 -5.51
N VAL A 89 -6.25 2.73 -4.85
CA VAL A 89 -5.12 3.46 -5.44
C VAL A 89 -3.92 2.54 -5.55
N GLY A 90 -3.65 2.07 -6.77
CA GLY A 90 -2.55 1.16 -7.10
C GLY A 90 -3.05 -0.24 -7.49
N ALA A 91 -2.33 -0.90 -8.40
CA ALA A 91 -2.67 -2.22 -8.95
C ALA A 91 -1.60 -3.28 -8.61
N GLY A 92 -1.10 -3.24 -7.39
CA GLY A 92 -0.16 -4.24 -6.85
C GLY A 92 -0.91 -5.40 -6.19
N ILE A 93 -0.18 -6.36 -5.62
CA ILE A 93 -0.79 -7.50 -4.90
C ILE A 93 -1.63 -7.09 -3.67
N SER A 94 -1.45 -5.85 -3.19
CA SER A 94 -2.15 -5.29 -2.03
C SER A 94 -3.24 -4.29 -2.41
N GLY A 95 -3.42 -4.00 -3.71
CA GLY A 95 -4.34 -3.00 -4.24
C GLY A 95 -5.44 -3.64 -5.06
#